data_AF-A0A2E3Z7S7-F1
#
_entry.id   AF-A0A2E3Z7S7-F1
#
_cell.length_a   1.000
_cell.length_b   1.000
_cell.length_c   1.000
_cell.angle_alpha   90.00
_cell.angle_beta   90.00
_cell.angle_gamma   90.00
#
_symmetry.space_group_name_H-M   'P 1'
#
loop_
_entity.id
_entity.type
_entity.pdbx_description
1 polymer ?
#
loop_
_entity_poly.entity_id
_entity_poly.type
_entity_poly.pdbx_seq_one_letter_code
_entity_poly.pdbx_strand_id
1 'polypeptide(L)'
;VYENNWGDGPRSTPIVEGEFVYALAAEGNLSCLRIQDGSIVWKKSMQEYGGKIPVWGYSESPFIYQEKIICTPGGKDGAIVALDKSTGEFLWQIPELTDTAHYSSIIVA
;
A
#
# COMPACT_ATOMS: atom_id res chain seq x y z
N VAL A 1 17.32 17.90 -7.89
CA VAL A 1 17.97 16.74 -8.54
C VAL A 1 17.25 15.53 -8.00
N TYR A 2 16.66 14.70 -8.86
CA TYR A 2 15.94 13.50 -8.38
C TYR A 2 16.94 12.50 -7.82
N GLU A 3 16.65 11.93 -6.65
CA GLU A 3 17.54 10.96 -5.98
C GLU A 3 17.35 9.53 -6.51
N ASN A 4 16.31 9.31 -7.31
CA ASN A 4 16.02 8.06 -7.99
C ASN A 4 15.75 8.27 -9.49
N ASN A 5 15.83 7.20 -10.29
CA ASN A 5 15.60 7.24 -11.74
C ASN A 5 14.12 7.28 -12.14
N TRP A 6 13.21 7.44 -11.17
CA TRP A 6 11.77 7.25 -11.36
C TRP A 6 10.91 8.36 -10.74
N GLY A 7 11.50 9.49 -10.34
CA GLY A 7 10.82 10.63 -9.72
C GLY A 7 10.43 10.40 -8.25
N ASP A 8 10.23 11.49 -7.51
CA ASP A 8 10.03 11.43 -6.05
C ASP A 8 8.54 11.35 -5.63
N GLY A 9 7.63 11.40 -6.60
CA GLY A 9 6.19 11.43 -6.37
C GLY A 9 5.54 10.04 -6.30
N PRO A 10 4.44 9.89 -5.54
CA PRO A 10 3.63 8.67 -5.57
C PRO A 10 2.96 8.51 -6.95
N ARG A 11 2.79 7.25 -7.37
CA ARG A 11 2.04 6.85 -8.57
C ARG A 11 0.68 6.23 -8.26
N SER A 12 0.46 5.90 -6.99
CA SER A 12 -0.82 5.43 -6.46
C SER A 12 -1.87 6.52 -6.52
N THR A 13 -3.12 6.13 -6.75
CA THR A 13 -4.28 6.96 -6.42
C THR A 13 -4.59 6.78 -4.93
N PRO A 14 -4.70 7.85 -4.13
CA PRO A 14 -5.11 7.72 -2.73
C PRO A 14 -6.60 7.39 -2.61
N ILE A 15 -7.01 6.80 -1.49
CA ILE A 15 -8.41 6.58 -1.14
C ILE A 15 -8.83 7.60 -0.08
N VAL A 16 -10.02 8.15 -0.20
CA VAL A 16 -10.66 8.97 0.84
C VAL A 16 -11.89 8.23 1.32
N GLU A 17 -11.96 7.92 2.61
CA GLU A 17 -13.12 7.30 3.23
C GLU A 17 -13.36 7.92 4.62
N GLY A 18 -14.53 8.53 4.80
CA GLY A 18 -14.87 9.24 6.04
C GLY A 18 -13.91 10.40 6.33
N GLU A 19 -13.27 10.35 7.49
CA GLU A 19 -12.31 11.37 7.95
C GLU A 19 -10.85 11.02 7.61
N PHE A 20 -10.62 9.95 6.84
CA PHE A 20 -9.29 9.41 6.57
C PHE A 20 -8.91 9.43 5.09
N VAL A 21 -7.62 9.64 4.85
CA VAL A 21 -6.96 9.50 3.55
C VAL A 21 -5.91 8.40 3.63
N TYR A 22 -5.97 7.45 2.70
CA TYR A 22 -5.04 6.33 2.59
C TYR A 22 -4.17 6.53 1.34
N ALA A 23 -2.86 6.53 1.52
CA ALA A 23 -1.93 6.78 0.41
C ALA A 23 -0.74 5.82 0.45
N LEU A 24 -0.39 5.27 -0.71
CA LEU A 24 0.81 4.46 -0.92
C LEU A 24 1.86 5.27 -1.67
N ALA A 25 3.02 5.49 -1.04
CA ALA A 25 4.17 6.10 -1.71
C ALA A 25 4.91 5.08 -2.57
N ALA A 26 5.67 5.57 -3.55
CA ALA A 26 6.44 4.74 -4.47
C ALA A 26 7.53 3.88 -3.79
N GLU A 27 7.97 4.25 -2.58
CA GLU A 27 8.88 3.43 -1.76
C GLU A 27 8.18 2.28 -1.00
N GLY A 28 6.85 2.18 -1.10
CA GLY A 28 6.06 1.19 -0.38
C GLY A 28 5.59 1.65 1.01
N ASN A 29 5.63 2.97 1.28
CA ASN A 29 5.08 3.54 2.50
C ASN A 29 3.56 3.70 2.37
N LEU A 30 2.77 2.86 3.02
CA LEU A 30 1.32 3.00 3.15
C LEU A 30 1.00 3.83 4.41
N SER A 31 0.23 4.90 4.26
CA SER A 31 -0.12 5.78 5.38
C SER A 31 -1.63 6.02 5.43
N CYS A 32 -2.19 6.04 6.63
CA CYS A 32 -3.51 6.59 6.93
C CYS A 32 -3.34 7.94 7.61
N LEU A 33 -3.99 8.96 7.06
CA LEU A 33 -3.90 10.35 7.49
C LEU A 33 -5.29 10.89 7.83
N ARG A 34 -5.39 11.81 8.79
CA ARG A 34 -6.62 12.59 8.98
C ARG A 34 -6.79 13.60 7.86
N ILE A 35 -8.02 13.72 7.34
CA ILE A 35 -8.34 14.64 6.26
C ILE A 35 -8.22 16.12 6.68
N GLN A 36 -8.44 16.41 7.96
CA GLN A 36 -8.50 17.79 8.47
C GLN A 36 -7.13 18.47 8.49
N ASP A 37 -6.08 17.74 8.86
CA ASP A 37 -4.76 18.30 9.15
C ASP A 37 -3.59 17.49 8.57
N GLY A 38 -3.85 16.36 7.92
CA GLY A 38 -2.83 15.47 7.40
C GLY A 38 -2.03 14.72 8.47
N SER A 39 -2.48 14.73 9.74
CA SER A 39 -1.81 13.99 10.81
C SER A 39 -1.86 12.48 10.55
N ILE A 40 -0.72 11.82 10.76
CA ILE A 40 -0.62 10.36 10.59
C ILE A 40 -1.39 9.67 11.71
N VAL A 41 -2.33 8.80 11.34
CA VAL A 41 -3.02 7.88 12.25
C VAL A 41 -2.19 6.63 12.43
N TRP A 42 -1.79 6.02 11.31
CA TRP A 42 -0.87 4.88 11.28
C TRP A 42 -0.07 4.88 9.98
N LYS A 43 1.07 4.18 9.98
CA LYS A 43 1.94 3.99 8.82
C LYS A 43 2.48 2.57 8.80
N LYS A 44 2.55 2.00 7.59
CA LYS A 44 3.08 0.67 7.30
C LYS A 44 4.01 0.69 6.08
N SER A 45 4.92 -0.26 6.02
CA SER A 45 5.85 -0.45 4.92
C SER A 45 5.56 -1.77 4.23
N MET A 46 5.48 -1.77 2.89
CA MET A 46 5.30 -3.01 2.11
C MET A 46 6.42 -4.02 2.34
N GLN A 47 7.59 -3.55 2.77
CA GLN A 47 8.74 -4.37 3.15
C GLN A 47 8.50 -5.15 4.46
N GLU A 48 7.60 -4.70 5.35
CA GLU A 48 7.15 -5.48 6.53
C GLU A 48 6.50 -6.80 6.12
N TYR A 49 6.01 -6.89 4.88
CA TYR A 49 5.26 -8.03 4.33
C TYR A 49 6.02 -8.75 3.20
N GLY A 50 7.35 -8.63 3.18
CA GLY A 50 8.22 -9.32 2.21
C GLY A 50 8.39 -8.59 0.86
N GLY A 51 7.77 -7.42 0.71
CA GLY A 51 7.82 -6.62 -0.50
C GLY A 51 9.21 -6.03 -0.78
N LYS A 52 9.48 -5.75 -2.05
CA LYS A 52 10.69 -5.04 -2.52
C LYS A 52 10.26 -3.93 -3.47
N ILE A 53 10.93 -2.79 -3.38
CA ILE A 53 10.64 -1.64 -4.24
C ILE A 53 10.82 -2.07 -5.72
N PRO A 54 9.76 -2.02 -6.56
CA PRO A 54 9.89 -2.33 -7.98
C PRO A 54 10.84 -1.36 -8.69
N VAL A 55 11.27 -1.70 -9.92
CA VAL A 55 12.18 -0.87 -10.73
C VAL A 55 11.70 0.58 -10.84
N TRP A 56 10.40 0.77 -10.98
CA TRP A 56 9.73 2.07 -11.07
C TRP A 56 8.93 2.42 -9.80
N GLY A 57 9.29 1.86 -8.64
CA GLY A 57 8.54 2.04 -7.41
C GLY A 57 7.13 1.42 -7.43
N TYR A 58 6.49 1.40 -6.27
CA TYR A 58 5.10 0.98 -6.16
C TYR A 58 4.17 1.92 -6.92
N SER A 59 3.29 1.32 -7.71
CA SER A 59 2.33 2.06 -8.56
C SER A 59 0.92 1.45 -8.51
N GLU A 60 0.70 0.44 -7.66
CA GLU A 60 -0.67 0.03 -7.34
C GLU A 60 -1.41 1.17 -6.65
N SER A 61 -2.75 1.11 -6.68
CA SER A 61 -3.60 1.87 -5.79
C SER A 61 -4.21 0.91 -4.77
N PRO A 62 -4.04 1.15 -3.45
CA PRO A 62 -4.68 0.33 -2.44
C PRO A 62 -6.19 0.23 -2.64
N PHE A 63 -6.80 -0.81 -2.11
CA PHE A 63 -8.23 -1.04 -2.22
C PHE A 63 -8.85 -1.26 -0.84
N ILE A 64 -9.96 -0.59 -0.53
CA ILE A 64 -10.71 -0.83 0.70
C ILE A 64 -11.88 -1.77 0.42
N TYR A 65 -12.00 -2.80 1.25
CA TYR A 65 -13.13 -3.71 1.26
C TYR A 65 -13.58 -3.97 2.70
N GLN A 66 -14.76 -3.46 3.05
CA GLN A 66 -15.27 -3.48 4.42
C GLN A 66 -14.29 -2.79 5.37
N GLU A 67 -13.84 -3.46 6.43
CA GLU A 67 -12.88 -2.93 7.42
C GLU A 67 -11.41 -3.17 7.03
N LYS A 68 -11.15 -3.60 5.79
CA LYS A 68 -9.81 -3.97 5.33
C LYS A 68 -9.29 -3.01 4.28
N ILE A 69 -8.02 -2.66 4.37
CA ILE A 69 -7.25 -2.12 3.25
C ILE A 69 -6.35 -3.22 2.70
N ILE A 70 -6.42 -3.41 1.39
CA ILE A 70 -5.74 -4.49 0.65
C ILE A 70 -4.67 -3.86 -0.24
N CYS A 71 -3.47 -4.44 -0.19
CA CYS A 71 -2.30 -4.00 -0.95
C CYS A 71 -1.56 -5.22 -1.55
N THR A 72 -0.71 -4.95 -2.53
CA THR A 72 0.17 -5.93 -3.18
C THR A 72 1.64 -5.65 -2.89
N PRO A 73 2.15 -6.01 -1.69
CA PRO A 73 3.59 -5.90 -1.40
C PRO A 73 4.43 -6.76 -2.35
N GLY A 74 3.85 -7.85 -2.88
CA GLY A 74 4.59 -8.85 -3.62
C GLY A 74 5.60 -9.59 -2.74
N GLY A 75 6.22 -10.61 -3.33
CA GLY A 75 7.34 -11.32 -2.72
C GLY A 75 6.96 -12.61 -2.02
N LYS A 76 7.98 -13.24 -1.42
CA LYS A 76 7.94 -14.63 -0.96
C LYS A 76 7.03 -14.89 0.25
N ASP A 77 6.69 -13.84 1.00
CA ASP A 77 5.84 -13.94 2.19
C ASP A 77 4.34 -13.85 1.80
N GLY A 78 4.06 -13.52 0.54
CA GLY A 78 2.74 -13.48 -0.08
C GLY A 78 2.49 -12.18 -0.85
N ALA A 79 1.86 -12.27 -2.01
CA ALA A 79 1.75 -11.16 -2.95
C ALA A 79 0.61 -10.20 -2.62
N ILE A 80 -0.32 -10.62 -1.76
CA ILE A 80 -1.51 -9.85 -1.35
C ILE A 80 -1.59 -9.85 0.17
N VAL A 81 -1.70 -8.66 0.76
CA VAL A 81 -1.87 -8.46 2.20
C VAL A 81 -3.14 -7.68 2.48
N ALA A 82 -3.81 -8.00 3.58
CA ALA A 82 -4.89 -7.19 4.13
C ALA A 82 -4.56 -6.72 5.53
N LEU A 83 -4.82 -5.44 5.76
CA LEU A 83 -4.64 -4.76 7.03
C LEU A 83 -5.98 -4.19 7.49
N ASP A 84 -6.16 -4.03 8.80
CA ASP A 84 -7.28 -3.27 9.35
C ASP A 84 -7.16 -1.81 8.91
N LYS A 85 -8.20 -1.25 8.29
CA LYS A 85 -8.14 0.11 7.75
C LYS A 85 -8.07 1.19 8.83
N SER A 86 -8.55 0.91 10.05
CA SER A 86 -8.59 1.87 11.14
C SER A 86 -7.30 1.88 11.95
N THR A 87 -6.67 0.71 12.14
CA THR A 87 -5.48 0.56 13.00
C THR A 87 -4.19 0.30 12.22
N GLY A 88 -4.28 -0.17 10.97
CA GLY A 88 -3.14 -0.66 10.20
C GLY A 88 -2.61 -2.01 10.69
N GLU A 89 -3.33 -2.69 11.59
CA GLU A 89 -2.94 -4.01 12.09
C GLU A 89 -3.01 -5.06 10.99
N PHE A 90 -2.07 -6.01 11.02
CA PHE A 90 -2.06 -7.13 10.09
C PHE A 90 -3.27 -8.03 10.33
N LEU A 91 -4.00 -8.38 9.26
CA LEU A 91 -5.10 -9.33 9.33
C LEU A 91 -4.72 -10.67 8.70
N TRP A 92 -4.25 -10.65 7.44
CA TRP A 92 -3.83 -11.84 6.72
C TRP A 92 -2.94 -11.49 5.52
N GLN A 93 -2.27 -12.50 5.00
CA GLN A 93 -1.51 -12.47 3.75
C GLN A 93 -1.69 -13.83 3.04
N ILE A 94 -1.66 -13.84 1.71
CA ILE A 94 -1.84 -15.06 0.90
C ILE A 94 -0.46 -15.62 0.52
N PRO A 95 0.06 -16.65 1.23
CA PRO A 95 1.42 -17.14 1.03
C PRO A 95 1.60 -17.94 -0.27
N GLU A 96 0.52 -18.45 -0.86
CA GLU A 96 0.59 -19.26 -2.10
C GLU A 96 0.85 -18.40 -3.35
N LEU A 97 0.55 -17.11 -3.29
CA LEU A 97 0.83 -16.16 -4.37
C LEU A 97 2.15 -15.47 -4.05
N THR A 98 3.21 -15.73 -4.79
CA THR A 98 4.56 -15.21 -4.45
C THR A 98 5.17 -14.33 -5.53
N ASP A 99 4.35 -13.85 -6.46
CA ASP A 99 4.79 -12.91 -7.49
C ASP A 99 5.32 -11.63 -6.84
N THR A 100 6.26 -10.97 -7.53
CA THR A 100 6.74 -9.65 -7.12
C THR A 100 5.65 -8.59 -7.26
N ALA A 101 5.80 -7.43 -6.64
CA ALA A 101 4.87 -6.32 -6.86
C ALA A 101 4.88 -5.90 -8.34
N HIS A 102 3.69 -5.80 -8.92
CA HIS A 102 3.45 -5.39 -10.31
C HIS A 102 2.77 -4.02 -10.36
N TYR A 103 2.67 -3.45 -11.57
CA TYR A 103 2.04 -2.15 -11.82
C TYR A 103 0.52 -2.28 -12.03
N SER A 104 -0.15 -3.06 -11.18
CA SER A 104 -1.57 -3.38 -11.26
C SER A 104 -2.23 -3.18 -9.90
N SER A 105 -3.51 -2.81 -9.88
CA SER A 105 -4.28 -2.66 -8.64
C SER A 105 -5.28 -3.80 -8.50
N ILE A 106 -5.55 -4.20 -7.26
CA ILE A 106 -6.58 -5.21 -6.95
C ILE A 106 -7.97 -4.62 -7.21
N ILE A 107 -8.86 -5.44 -7.77
CA ILE A 107 -10.30 -5.20 -7.82
C ILE A 107 -11.04 -6.42 -7.28
N VAL A 108 -12.24 -6.22 -6.76
CA VAL A 108 -13.17 -7.31 -6.45
C VAL A 108 -14.14 -7.47 -7.62
N ALA A 109 -14.40 -8.72 -8.00
CA ALA A 109 -15.36 -9.10 -9.04
C ALA A 109 -16.72 -9.47 -8.44
#